data_AF-A0A672S1L2-F1
#
_entry.id   AF-A0A672S1L2-F1
#
_cell.length_a   1.000
_cell.length_b   1.000
_cell.length_c   1.000
_cell.angle_alpha   90.00
_cell.angle_beta   90.00
_cell.angle_gamma   90.00
#
_symmetry.space_group_name_H-M   'P 1'
#
loop_
_entity.id
_entity.type
_entity.pdbx_description
1 polymer ?
#
loop_
_entity_poly.entity_id
_entity_poly.type
_entity_poly.pdbx_seq_one_letter_code
_entity_poly.pdbx_strand_id
1 'polypeptide(L)'
;MMNVLSQDTEGFPRRAVVKAFTSWLKGSHLVTALDSSLSSVLSLGGNDFDWEVKMHTLELAEVLMEKTLTCCPYMQNVDFAEKTRLTQALSRLKDFGLFDLLFNSLFDCDRPVCEKACALLVRLRTLTAETADLDHSTLVLNVCGNRWGDEVQLHCIKDISLPTILQILDLNDMQRMLMLSSDHVVNSPQSLMEDILSAAQQREENIVDCY
;
A
#
# COMPACT_ATOMS: atom_id res chain seq x y z
N MET A 1 1.99 -5.17 -21.24
CA MET A 1 1.85 -5.32 -19.77
C MET A 1 0.87 -4.32 -19.19
N MET A 2 1.02 -3.01 -19.41
CA MET A 2 0.07 -2.01 -18.90
C MET A 2 -1.37 -2.25 -19.37
N ASN A 3 -1.58 -2.58 -20.65
CA ASN A 3 -2.91 -2.91 -21.15
C ASN A 3 -3.53 -4.10 -20.42
N VAL A 4 -2.74 -5.15 -20.13
CA VAL A 4 -3.20 -6.32 -19.36
C VAL A 4 -3.59 -5.89 -17.95
N LEU A 5 -2.73 -5.15 -17.25
CA LEU A 5 -3.02 -4.67 -15.90
C LEU A 5 -4.27 -3.76 -15.85
N SER A 6 -4.56 -2.99 -16.91
CA SER A 6 -5.70 -2.06 -16.92
C SER A 6 -7.00 -2.60 -17.49
N GLN A 7 -6.96 -3.59 -18.40
CA GLN A 7 -8.13 -4.00 -19.21
C GLN A 7 -8.48 -5.47 -19.06
N ASP A 8 -7.56 -6.31 -18.58
CA ASP A 8 -7.83 -7.74 -18.47
C ASP A 8 -8.88 -7.97 -17.38
N THR A 9 -9.91 -8.76 -17.69
CA THR A 9 -11.01 -9.02 -16.76
C THR A 9 -10.60 -10.01 -15.66
N GLU A 10 -9.62 -10.87 -15.92
CA GLU A 10 -9.19 -11.89 -14.97
C GLU A 10 -8.09 -11.38 -14.03
N GLY A 11 -8.18 -11.74 -12.75
CA GLY A 11 -7.16 -11.38 -11.76
C GLY A 11 -5.80 -12.02 -12.06
N PHE A 12 -5.78 -13.24 -12.61
CA PHE A 12 -4.54 -13.99 -12.82
C PHE A 12 -3.52 -13.28 -13.73
N PRO A 13 -3.86 -12.82 -14.95
CA PRO A 13 -2.94 -12.04 -15.79
C PRO A 13 -2.47 -10.74 -15.13
N ARG A 14 -3.36 -10.04 -14.42
CA ARG A 14 -3.01 -8.79 -13.73
C ARG A 14 -2.01 -9.02 -12.60
N ARG A 15 -2.22 -10.06 -11.77
CA ARG A 15 -1.24 -10.50 -10.75
C ARG A 15 0.11 -10.87 -11.36
N ALA A 16 0.10 -11.57 -12.50
CA ALA A 16 1.33 -11.96 -13.19
C ALA A 16 2.13 -10.74 -13.69
N VAL A 17 1.46 -9.69 -14.18
CA VAL A 17 2.13 -8.43 -14.56
C VAL A 17 2.84 -7.82 -13.36
N VAL A 18 2.14 -7.64 -12.23
CA VAL A 18 2.75 -7.03 -11.04
C VAL A 18 3.93 -7.86 -10.53
N LYS A 19 3.80 -9.19 -10.48
CA LYS A 19 4.89 -10.11 -10.11
C LYS A 19 6.10 -9.99 -11.05
N ALA A 20 5.89 -9.82 -12.35
CA ALA A 20 6.99 -9.62 -13.30
C ALA A 20 7.76 -8.33 -12.99
N PHE A 21 7.07 -7.22 -12.72
CA PHE A 21 7.71 -5.97 -12.27
C PHE A 21 8.49 -6.17 -10.97
N THR A 22 7.92 -6.88 -9.99
CA THR A 22 8.60 -7.21 -8.74
C THR A 22 9.87 -8.02 -8.98
N SER A 23 9.80 -9.06 -9.82
CA SER A 23 10.97 -9.87 -10.17
C SER A 23 12.05 -9.06 -10.87
N TRP A 24 11.69 -8.18 -11.80
CA TRP A 24 12.65 -7.30 -12.47
C TRP A 24 13.35 -6.36 -11.48
N LEU A 25 12.58 -5.74 -10.58
CA LEU A 25 13.11 -4.81 -9.59
C LEU A 25 14.00 -5.51 -8.55
N LYS A 26 13.65 -6.73 -8.14
CA LYS A 26 14.49 -7.58 -7.27
C LYS A 26 15.82 -7.93 -7.94
N GLY A 27 15.80 -8.20 -9.24
CA GLY A 27 16.97 -8.53 -10.05
C GLY A 27 17.98 -7.37 -10.20
N SER A 28 18.86 -7.50 -11.20
CA SER A 28 19.91 -6.51 -11.49
C SER A 28 19.41 -5.26 -12.22
N HIS A 29 18.11 -5.19 -12.55
CA HIS A 29 17.56 -4.00 -13.17
C HIS A 29 17.62 -2.82 -12.19
N LEU A 30 18.18 -1.72 -12.66
CA LEU A 30 18.15 -0.46 -11.91
C LEU A 30 16.71 0.05 -11.89
N VAL A 31 16.31 0.68 -10.78
CA VAL A 31 15.00 1.35 -10.65
C VAL A 31 14.76 2.26 -11.87
N THR A 32 15.80 2.97 -12.31
CA THR A 32 15.79 3.87 -13.48
C THR A 32 15.31 3.22 -14.78
N ALA A 33 15.46 1.91 -14.95
CA ALA A 33 14.98 1.20 -16.14
C ALA A 33 13.45 1.03 -16.15
N LEU A 34 12.80 1.14 -14.98
CA LEU A 34 11.37 0.96 -14.81
C LEU A 34 10.65 2.27 -14.42
N ASP A 35 11.37 3.37 -14.19
CA ASP A 35 10.83 4.66 -13.72
C ASP A 35 9.57 5.10 -14.49
N SER A 36 9.60 5.01 -15.82
CA SER A 36 8.48 5.45 -16.67
C SER A 36 7.20 4.63 -16.51
N SER A 37 7.30 3.42 -15.97
CA SER A 37 6.17 2.49 -15.83
C SER A 37 5.73 2.33 -14.37
N LEU A 38 6.62 2.55 -13.39
CA LEU A 38 6.37 2.29 -11.97
C LEU A 38 5.15 3.05 -11.44
N SER A 39 5.03 4.35 -11.77
CA SER A 39 3.88 5.14 -11.33
C SER A 39 2.54 4.56 -11.83
N SER A 40 2.47 4.17 -13.10
CA SER A 40 1.26 3.56 -13.65
C SER A 40 0.98 2.17 -13.09
N VAL A 41 2.02 1.36 -12.83
CA VAL A 41 1.84 0.02 -12.24
C VAL A 41 1.33 0.12 -10.80
N LEU A 42 1.93 1.00 -9.99
CA LEU A 42 1.48 1.22 -8.60
C LEU A 42 0.07 1.78 -8.56
N SER A 43 -0.25 2.74 -9.43
CA SER A 43 -1.59 3.32 -9.52
C SER A 43 -2.63 2.28 -9.96
N LEU A 44 -2.41 1.57 -11.07
CA LEU A 44 -3.38 0.59 -11.56
C LEU A 44 -3.54 -0.58 -10.60
N GLY A 45 -2.43 -1.14 -10.11
CA GLY A 45 -2.47 -2.29 -9.20
C GLY A 45 -3.04 -1.95 -7.82
N GLY A 46 -2.79 -0.72 -7.32
CA GLY A 46 -3.36 -0.25 -6.06
C GLY A 46 -4.86 0.05 -6.12
N ASN A 47 -5.39 0.35 -7.30
CA ASN A 47 -6.82 0.59 -7.53
C ASN A 47 -7.53 -0.64 -8.13
N ASP A 48 -6.87 -1.79 -8.19
CA ASP A 48 -7.47 -3.02 -8.70
C ASP A 48 -8.61 -3.49 -7.80
N PHE A 49 -9.61 -4.16 -8.37
CA PHE A 49 -10.69 -4.75 -7.58
C PHE A 49 -10.26 -6.05 -6.88
N ASP A 50 -9.33 -6.78 -7.46
CA ASP A 50 -8.77 -8.00 -6.88
C ASP A 50 -7.74 -7.63 -5.79
N TRP A 51 -8.08 -7.91 -4.53
CA TRP A 51 -7.21 -7.62 -3.39
C TRP A 51 -5.84 -8.30 -3.51
N GLU A 52 -5.74 -9.44 -4.20
CA GLU A 52 -4.45 -10.11 -4.43
C GLU A 52 -3.55 -9.28 -5.37
N VAL A 53 -4.14 -8.56 -6.35
CA VAL A 53 -3.39 -7.63 -7.20
C VAL A 53 -2.90 -6.45 -6.36
N LYS A 54 -3.75 -5.88 -5.49
CA LYS A 54 -3.34 -4.83 -4.54
C LYS A 54 -2.20 -5.31 -3.64
N MET A 55 -2.32 -6.51 -3.08
CA MET A 55 -1.32 -7.12 -2.20
C MET A 55 0.03 -7.31 -2.93
N HIS A 56 0.02 -7.86 -4.15
CA HIS A 56 1.25 -7.96 -4.96
C HIS A 56 1.82 -6.58 -5.33
N THR A 57 0.98 -5.56 -5.46
CA THR A 57 1.41 -4.18 -5.71
C THR A 57 2.10 -3.59 -4.47
N LEU A 58 1.63 -3.91 -3.26
CA LEU A 58 2.32 -3.55 -2.02
C LEU A 58 3.64 -4.32 -1.82
N GLU A 59 3.73 -5.57 -2.28
CA GLU A 59 5.02 -6.30 -2.32
C GLU A 59 6.01 -5.67 -3.32
N LEU A 60 5.54 -5.20 -4.48
CA LEU A 60 6.35 -4.41 -5.41
C LEU A 60 6.83 -3.11 -4.75
N ALA A 61 5.93 -2.41 -4.05
CA ALA A 61 6.22 -1.18 -3.34
C ALA A 61 7.29 -1.37 -2.25
N GLU A 62 7.25 -2.48 -1.51
CA GLU A 62 8.27 -2.83 -0.53
C GLU A 62 9.66 -2.96 -1.17
N VAL A 63 9.76 -3.69 -2.28
CA VAL A 63 11.03 -3.84 -3.02
C VAL A 63 11.50 -2.49 -3.57
N LEU A 64 10.57 -1.66 -4.05
CA LEU A 64 10.88 -0.32 -4.53
C LEU A 64 11.42 0.58 -3.41
N MET A 65 10.80 0.54 -2.24
CA MET A 65 11.29 1.23 -1.04
C MET A 65 12.69 0.75 -0.70
N GLU A 66 12.92 -0.57 -0.62
CA GLU A 66 14.24 -1.12 -0.33
C GLU A 66 15.29 -0.66 -1.32
N LYS A 67 15.05 -0.77 -2.63
CA LYS A 67 16.02 -0.36 -3.65
C LYS A 67 16.27 1.14 -3.61
N THR A 68 15.23 1.96 -3.46
CA THR A 68 15.35 3.42 -3.52
C THR A 68 16.01 3.99 -2.27
N LEU A 69 15.72 3.42 -1.10
CA LEU A 69 16.28 3.84 0.18
C LEU A 69 17.70 3.26 0.40
N THR A 70 17.99 2.06 -0.11
CA THR A 70 19.31 1.38 0.05
C THR A 70 20.32 1.74 -1.05
N CYS A 71 19.93 2.46 -2.11
CA CYS A 71 20.86 3.00 -3.14
C CYS A 71 21.86 4.07 -2.61
N CYS A 72 22.20 4.01 -1.32
CA CYS A 72 23.30 4.73 -0.68
C CYS A 72 24.51 3.80 -0.52
N PRO A 73 25.30 3.55 -1.59
CA PRO A 73 26.60 2.92 -1.43
C PRO A 73 27.53 3.86 -0.65
N TYR A 74 28.53 3.28 0.02
CA TYR A 74 29.58 3.92 0.85
C TYR A 74 29.11 4.54 2.18
N MET A 75 29.06 3.68 3.20
CA MET A 75 29.24 4.03 4.61
C MET A 75 30.61 4.68 4.83
N GLN A 76 30.61 5.92 5.30
CA GLN A 76 31.35 6.45 6.46
C GLN A 76 31.37 7.99 6.37
N ASN A 77 30.78 8.62 7.37
CA ASN A 77 30.85 10.05 7.70
C ASN A 77 30.23 11.06 6.72
N VAL A 78 28.90 11.25 6.69
CA VAL A 78 28.31 12.57 6.40
C VAL A 78 26.86 12.68 6.89
N ASP A 79 26.66 13.20 8.10
CA ASP A 79 25.34 13.39 8.74
C ASP A 79 24.37 14.24 7.88
N PHE A 80 24.91 15.20 7.11
CA PHE A 80 24.13 16.04 6.21
C PHE A 80 23.83 15.41 4.83
N ALA A 81 24.72 14.56 4.30
CA ALA A 81 24.50 13.93 2.99
C ALA A 81 23.51 12.77 3.08
N GLU A 82 23.44 12.08 4.22
CA GLU A 82 22.46 11.03 4.47
C GLU A 82 21.04 11.58 4.47
N LYS A 83 20.80 12.69 5.18
CA LYS A 83 19.50 13.36 5.18
C LYS A 83 19.07 13.85 3.80
N THR A 84 19.98 14.50 3.07
CA THR A 84 19.71 14.98 1.70
C THR A 84 19.34 13.82 0.77
N ARG A 85 20.05 12.68 0.90
CA ARG A 85 19.75 11.45 0.14
C ARG A 85 18.41 10.84 0.53
N LEU A 86 18.07 10.82 1.81
CA LEU A 86 16.77 10.33 2.28
C LEU A 86 15.63 11.20 1.73
N THR A 87 15.73 12.53 1.83
CA THR A 87 14.73 13.44 1.26
C THR A 87 14.60 13.26 -0.25
N GLN A 88 15.71 13.06 -0.97
CA GLN A 88 15.69 12.78 -2.41
C GLN A 88 15.03 11.42 -2.73
N ALA A 89 15.35 10.38 -1.96
CA ALA A 89 14.75 9.05 -2.10
C ALA A 89 13.24 9.11 -1.83
N LEU A 90 12.82 9.78 -0.75
CA LEU A 90 11.42 10.00 -0.41
C LEU A 90 10.70 10.83 -1.49
N SER A 91 11.33 11.85 -2.06
CA SER A 91 10.78 12.60 -3.20
C SER A 91 10.59 11.71 -4.42
N ARG A 92 11.55 10.84 -4.72
CA ARG A 92 11.44 9.89 -5.84
C ARG A 92 10.30 8.88 -5.61
N LEU A 93 10.16 8.38 -4.38
CA LEU A 93 9.04 7.51 -4.00
C LEU A 93 7.69 8.24 -4.11
N LYS A 94 7.64 9.54 -3.77
CA LYS A 94 6.47 10.39 -4.02
C LYS A 94 6.15 10.48 -5.50
N ASP A 95 7.15 10.71 -6.35
CA ASP A 95 6.95 10.82 -7.80
C ASP A 95 6.43 9.52 -8.43
N PHE A 96 6.76 8.36 -7.83
CA PHE A 96 6.16 7.08 -8.21
C PHE A 96 4.72 6.88 -7.69
N GLY A 97 4.20 7.74 -6.82
CA GLY A 97 2.86 7.58 -6.22
C GLY A 97 2.83 6.57 -5.07
N LEU A 98 3.98 6.28 -4.43
CA LEU A 98 4.04 5.34 -3.31
C LEU A 98 3.08 5.74 -2.18
N PHE A 99 3.08 7.02 -1.80
CA PHE A 99 2.28 7.48 -0.66
C PHE A 99 0.78 7.37 -0.93
N ASP A 100 0.35 7.63 -2.16
CA ASP A 100 -1.05 7.41 -2.55
C ASP A 100 -1.44 5.94 -2.42
N LEU A 101 -0.59 5.02 -2.91
CA LEU A 101 -0.79 3.60 -2.74
C LEU A 101 -0.91 3.22 -1.26
N LEU A 102 0.07 3.61 -0.44
CA LEU A 102 0.11 3.22 0.98
C LEU A 102 -1.06 3.78 1.78
N PHE A 103 -1.41 5.05 1.60
CA PHE A 103 -2.52 5.65 2.33
C PHE A 103 -3.87 5.13 1.86
N ASN A 104 -4.09 4.91 0.57
CA ASN A 104 -5.32 4.25 0.10
C ASN A 104 -5.43 2.82 0.64
N SER A 105 -4.33 2.06 0.58
CA SER A 105 -4.30 0.67 1.06
C SER A 105 -4.40 0.54 2.58
N LEU A 106 -4.02 1.56 3.36
CA LEU A 106 -4.17 1.56 4.82
C LEU A 106 -5.65 1.49 5.23
N PHE A 107 -6.53 2.09 4.45
CA PHE A 107 -7.98 2.14 4.68
C PHE A 107 -8.75 1.22 3.73
N ASP A 108 -8.09 0.19 3.20
CA ASP A 108 -8.75 -0.80 2.35
C ASP A 108 -9.78 -1.62 3.15
N CYS A 109 -10.75 -2.23 2.47
CA CYS A 109 -11.66 -3.17 3.12
C CYS A 109 -10.99 -4.53 3.37
N ASP A 110 -10.01 -4.88 2.55
CA ASP A 110 -9.30 -6.14 2.65
C ASP A 110 -8.18 -6.04 3.69
N ARG A 111 -8.42 -6.66 4.85
CA ARG A 111 -7.47 -6.67 5.98
C ARG A 111 -6.01 -6.98 5.61
N PRO A 112 -5.69 -7.98 4.75
CA PRO A 112 -4.30 -8.23 4.36
C PRO A 112 -3.62 -7.04 3.66
N VAL A 113 -4.39 -6.27 2.89
CA VAL A 113 -3.92 -5.07 2.19
C VAL A 113 -3.61 -3.97 3.21
N CYS A 114 -4.51 -3.74 4.17
CA CYS A 114 -4.31 -2.80 5.27
C CYS A 114 -3.10 -3.14 6.14
N GLU A 115 -2.96 -4.42 6.51
CA GLU A 115 -1.85 -4.92 7.31
C GLU A 115 -0.51 -4.65 6.62
N LYS A 116 -0.41 -4.97 5.33
CA LYS A 116 0.83 -4.74 4.57
C LYS A 116 1.13 -3.25 4.42
N ALA A 117 0.13 -2.41 4.12
CA ALA A 117 0.31 -0.97 4.02
C ALA A 117 0.75 -0.34 5.36
N CYS A 118 0.10 -0.74 6.47
CA CYS A 118 0.44 -0.30 7.81
C CYS A 118 1.88 -0.67 8.17
N ALA A 119 2.30 -1.91 7.89
CA ALA A 119 3.68 -2.35 8.14
C ALA A 119 4.72 -1.50 7.37
N LEU A 120 4.45 -1.16 6.11
CA LEU A 120 5.34 -0.31 5.30
C LEU A 120 5.39 1.13 5.81
N LEU A 121 4.25 1.68 6.26
CA LEU A 121 4.20 3.02 6.87
C LEU A 121 4.93 3.07 8.21
N VAL A 122 4.81 2.03 9.04
CA VAL A 122 5.61 1.90 10.28
C VAL A 122 7.09 1.88 9.97
N ARG A 123 7.52 1.14 8.94
CA ARG A 123 8.91 1.11 8.48
C ARG A 123 9.40 2.48 7.98
N LEU A 124 8.56 3.23 7.28
CA LEU A 124 8.89 4.61 6.89
C LEU A 124 9.06 5.51 8.12
N ARG A 125 8.14 5.40 9.09
CA ARG A 125 8.19 6.17 10.34
C ARG A 125 9.49 5.93 11.09
N THR A 126 9.93 4.68 11.24
CA THR A 126 11.20 4.37 11.94
C THR A 126 12.39 5.01 11.22
N LEU A 127 12.46 4.89 9.89
CA LEU A 127 13.54 5.50 9.09
C LEU A 127 13.55 7.03 9.19
N THR A 128 12.37 7.67 9.21
CA THR A 128 12.28 9.12 9.36
C THR A 128 12.58 9.60 10.79
N ALA A 129 12.30 8.79 11.81
CA ALA A 129 12.58 9.13 13.20
C ALA A 129 14.08 9.06 13.52
N GLU A 130 14.78 8.08 12.95
CA GLU A 130 16.24 7.93 13.05
C GLU A 130 17.01 9.12 12.44
N THR A 131 16.36 9.94 11.60
CA THR A 131 16.96 11.06 10.86
C THR A 131 16.45 12.45 11.27
N ALA A 132 15.62 12.53 12.31
CA ALA A 132 14.87 13.73 12.71
C ALA A 132 15.64 14.73 13.62
N ASP A 133 16.91 14.49 13.95
CA ASP A 133 17.63 15.29 14.96
C ASP A 133 18.09 16.69 14.47
N LEU A 134 17.84 17.05 13.20
CA LEU A 134 18.22 18.35 12.63
C LEU A 134 17.09 18.91 11.74
N ASP A 135 16.76 20.19 11.90
CA ASP A 135 15.44 20.82 11.67
C ASP A 135 15.00 21.09 10.21
N HIS A 136 15.79 20.86 9.15
CA HIS A 136 15.40 21.36 7.82
C HIS A 136 15.50 20.33 6.69
N SER A 137 14.35 19.81 6.23
CA SER A 137 14.04 19.27 4.89
C SER A 137 13.09 18.07 4.98
N THR A 138 11.84 18.36 5.33
CA THR A 138 10.80 17.34 5.48
C THR A 138 10.01 17.23 4.18
N LEU A 139 9.84 16.00 3.66
CA LEU A 139 9.01 15.77 2.48
C LEU A 139 7.58 16.25 2.75
N VAL A 140 7.07 17.15 1.90
CA VAL A 140 5.70 17.65 1.96
C VAL A 140 4.83 16.89 0.97
N LEU A 141 3.69 16.41 1.47
CA LEU A 141 2.67 15.73 0.69
C LEU A 141 1.42 16.62 0.61
N ASN A 142 0.85 16.69 -0.59
CA ASN A 142 -0.45 17.33 -0.78
C ASN A 142 -1.51 16.32 -0.33
N VAL A 143 -2.35 16.71 0.61
CA VAL A 143 -3.38 15.88 1.25
C VAL A 143 -4.78 16.19 0.72
N CYS A 144 -4.96 17.36 0.09
CA CYS A 144 -6.24 17.81 -0.42
C CYS A 144 -6.57 17.18 -1.78
N GLY A 145 -7.72 16.51 -1.87
CA GLY A 145 -8.24 15.92 -3.11
C GLY A 145 -7.85 14.47 -3.36
N ASN A 146 -7.10 13.85 -2.44
CA ASN A 146 -6.80 12.43 -2.49
C ASN A 146 -7.92 11.60 -1.84
N ARG A 147 -8.03 10.32 -2.23
CA ARG A 147 -8.99 9.36 -1.67
C ARG A 147 -8.45 8.69 -0.38
N TRP A 148 -7.59 9.39 0.34
CA TRP A 148 -7.08 8.90 1.62
C TRP A 148 -8.22 8.91 2.64
N GLY A 149 -8.17 8.01 3.62
CA GLY A 149 -9.22 7.95 4.65
C GLY A 149 -9.38 9.28 5.40
N ASP A 150 -10.57 9.48 5.98
CA ASP A 150 -10.96 10.73 6.67
C ASP A 150 -9.93 11.18 7.73
N GLU A 151 -9.24 10.23 8.35
CA GLU A 151 -8.18 10.47 9.35
C GLU A 151 -6.97 11.22 8.80
N VAL A 152 -6.65 11.02 7.51
CA VAL A 152 -5.56 11.77 6.86
C VAL A 152 -6.07 13.10 6.32
N GLN A 153 -7.36 13.21 6.00
CA GLN A 153 -7.95 14.38 5.36
C GLN A 153 -8.18 15.53 6.36
N LEU A 154 -7.11 16.29 6.66
CA LEU A 154 -7.24 17.57 7.38
C LEU A 154 -7.89 18.61 6.46
N HIS A 155 -9.18 18.85 6.68
CA HIS A 155 -10.07 19.69 5.84
C HIS A 155 -9.63 21.15 5.61
N CYS A 156 -8.51 21.59 6.19
CA CYS A 156 -7.99 22.96 6.07
C CYS A 156 -6.50 23.06 5.72
N ILE A 157 -5.76 21.94 5.59
CA ILE A 157 -4.31 21.95 5.34
C ILE A 157 -4.02 21.20 4.04
N LYS A 158 -3.49 21.92 3.04
CA LYS A 158 -3.15 21.35 1.74
C LYS A 158 -1.85 20.54 1.78
N ASP A 159 -0.86 21.08 2.47
CA ASP A 159 0.51 20.59 2.46
C ASP A 159 0.92 20.19 3.86
N ILE A 160 1.15 18.89 4.08
CA ILE A 160 1.54 18.33 5.37
C ILE A 160 2.84 17.56 5.22
N SER A 161 3.72 17.71 6.20
CA SER A 161 4.99 17.00 6.24
C SER A 161 4.76 15.50 6.48
N LEU A 162 5.50 14.62 5.80
CA LEU A 162 5.35 13.17 5.94
C LEU A 162 5.47 12.68 7.40
N PRO A 163 6.47 13.08 8.20
CA PRO A 163 6.53 12.74 9.62
C PRO A 163 5.31 13.21 10.41
N THR A 164 4.75 14.39 10.09
CA THR A 164 3.51 14.85 10.72
C THR A 164 2.33 13.93 10.39
N ILE A 165 2.19 13.50 9.13
CA ILE A 165 1.14 12.54 8.74
C ILE A 165 1.33 11.21 9.49
N LEU A 166 2.56 10.68 9.52
CA LEU A 166 2.88 9.42 10.21
C LEU A 166 2.73 9.50 11.73
N GLN A 167 2.76 10.71 12.31
CA GLN A 167 2.51 10.96 13.72
C GLN A 167 1.02 11.09 14.04
N ILE A 168 0.24 11.69 13.14
CA ILE A 168 -1.22 11.81 13.27
C ILE A 168 -1.87 10.43 13.16
N LEU A 169 -1.34 9.58 12.27
CA LEU A 169 -1.80 8.20 12.12
C LEU A 169 -1.37 7.36 13.31
N ASP A 170 -2.33 6.77 14.02
CA ASP A 170 -2.05 5.80 15.07
C ASP A 170 -1.72 4.42 14.48
N LEU A 171 -0.60 4.34 13.76
CA LEU A 171 -0.16 3.12 13.07
C LEU A 171 0.07 1.95 14.04
N ASN A 172 0.37 2.23 15.32
CA ASN A 172 0.58 1.17 16.31
C ASN A 172 -0.76 0.56 16.74
N ASP A 173 -1.75 1.40 17.05
CA ASP A 173 -3.08 0.89 17.39
C ASP A 173 -3.75 0.28 16.18
N MET A 174 -3.59 0.83 14.97
CA MET A 174 -4.05 0.17 13.73
C MET A 174 -3.42 -1.20 13.56
N GLN A 175 -2.10 -1.33 13.69
CA GLN A 175 -1.44 -2.63 13.58
C GLN A 175 -1.94 -3.60 14.66
N ARG A 176 -2.15 -3.13 15.89
CA ARG A 176 -2.71 -3.96 16.97
C ARG A 176 -4.14 -4.40 16.66
N MET A 177 -5.01 -3.49 16.20
CA MET A 177 -6.38 -3.80 15.81
C MET A 177 -6.41 -4.80 14.66
N LEU A 178 -5.57 -4.60 13.66
CA LEU A 178 -5.41 -5.53 12.54
C LEU A 178 -4.88 -6.88 13.00
N MET A 179 -4.04 -6.98 14.04
CA MET A 179 -3.61 -8.27 14.60
C MET A 179 -4.70 -9.00 15.39
N LEU A 180 -5.69 -8.28 15.93
CA LEU A 180 -6.83 -8.87 16.63
C LEU A 180 -7.82 -9.43 15.61
N SER A 181 -7.71 -10.73 15.32
CA SER A 181 -8.60 -11.37 14.35
C SER A 181 -10.07 -11.30 14.76
N SER A 182 -10.95 -10.97 13.82
CA SER A 182 -12.40 -11.19 13.94
C SER A 182 -12.80 -12.68 13.83
N ASP A 183 -11.82 -13.58 13.69
CA ASP A 183 -12.00 -15.03 13.52
C ASP A 183 -12.82 -15.69 14.64
N HIS A 184 -13.05 -15.02 15.77
CA HIS A 184 -13.92 -15.52 16.83
C HIS A 184 -15.41 -15.50 16.48
N VAL A 185 -15.87 -14.66 15.54
CA VAL A 185 -17.29 -14.59 15.17
C VAL A 185 -17.56 -15.34 13.86
N VAL A 186 -16.64 -15.34 12.89
CA VAL A 186 -16.90 -15.90 11.54
C VAL A 186 -16.56 -17.39 11.41
N ASN A 187 -15.62 -17.91 12.20
CA ASN A 187 -15.19 -19.32 12.11
C ASN A 187 -15.88 -20.25 13.12
N SER A 188 -16.93 -19.78 13.82
CA SER A 188 -17.72 -20.70 14.64
C SER A 188 -18.56 -21.58 13.69
N PRO A 189 -18.62 -22.90 13.91
CA PRO A 189 -19.51 -23.78 13.14
C PRO A 189 -20.97 -23.30 13.16
N GLN A 190 -21.36 -22.58 14.21
CA GLN A 190 -22.69 -22.01 14.39
C GLN A 190 -22.93 -20.83 13.43
N SER A 191 -21.98 -19.91 13.28
CA SER A 191 -22.09 -18.75 12.40
C SER A 191 -22.23 -19.18 10.93
N LEU A 192 -21.44 -20.18 10.52
CA LEU A 192 -21.56 -20.81 9.21
C LEU A 192 -22.93 -21.48 9.01
N MET A 193 -23.47 -22.13 10.06
CA MET A 193 -24.80 -22.74 10.02
C MET A 193 -25.91 -21.69 9.89
N GLU A 194 -25.80 -20.58 10.60
CA GLU A 194 -26.77 -19.48 10.53
C GLU A 194 -26.77 -18.83 9.15
N ASP A 195 -25.60 -18.63 8.53
CA ASP A 195 -25.51 -18.12 7.16
C ASP A 195 -26.13 -19.08 6.13
N ILE A 196 -25.85 -20.39 6.25
CA ILE A 196 -26.46 -21.42 5.37
C ILE A 196 -27.98 -21.44 5.53
N LEU A 197 -28.47 -21.37 6.76
CA LEU A 197 -29.91 -21.37 7.05
C LEU A 197 -30.58 -20.10 6.55
N SER A 198 -29.95 -18.95 6.70
CA SER A 198 -30.43 -17.66 6.20
C SER A 198 -30.52 -17.66 4.67
N ALA A 199 -29.48 -18.11 3.98
CA ALA A 199 -29.46 -18.24 2.51
C ALA A 199 -30.48 -19.27 2.00
N ALA A 200 -30.70 -20.36 2.74
CA ALA A 200 -31.71 -21.37 2.40
C ALA A 200 -33.15 -20.87 2.57
N GLN A 201 -33.39 -19.94 3.51
CA GLN A 201 -34.70 -19.33 3.76
C GLN A 201 -35.09 -18.29 2.70
N GLN A 202 -34.13 -17.73 1.97
CA GLN A 202 -34.37 -16.82 0.84
C GLN A 202 -34.77 -17.55 -0.47
N ARG A 203 -35.21 -18.82 -0.40
CA ARG A 203 -35.83 -19.53 -1.53
C ARG A 203 -37.25 -19.05 -1.79
N GLU A 204 -37.41 -17.84 -2.29
CA GLU A 204 -38.48 -17.58 -3.24
C GLU A 204 -37.93 -17.95 -4.64
N GLU A 205 -38.47 -19.06 -5.17
CA GLU A 205 -38.47 -19.43 -6.59
C GLU A 205 -37.12 -19.80 -7.26
N ASN A 206 -36.45 -20.85 -6.79
CA ASN A 206 -35.61 -21.68 -7.68
C ASN A 206 -36.47 -22.81 -8.28
N ILE A 207 -37.49 -22.44 -9.06
CA ILE A 207 -38.16 -23.39 -9.96
C ILE A 207 -37.27 -23.45 -11.20
N VAL A 208 -36.39 -24.45 -11.23
CA VAL A 208 -35.68 -24.83 -12.45
C VAL A 208 -36.72 -25.45 -13.37
N ASP A 209 -37.22 -24.68 -14.35
CA ASP A 209 -37.97 -25.21 -15.48
C ASP A 209 -37.03 -26.10 -16.31
N CYS A 210 -36.98 -27.38 -15.96
CA CYS A 210 -36.36 -28.41 -16.78
C CYS A 210 -37.29 -28.72 -17.96
N TYR A 211 -36.91 -28.30 -19.17
CA TYR A 211 -37.40 -28.88 -20.44
C TYR A 211 -36.47 -30.02 -20.88
#